data_AF-A0A7S0UJK8-F1
#
_entry.id   AF-A0A7S0UJK8-F1
#
_cell.length_a   1.000
_cell.length_b   1.000
_cell.length_c   1.000
_cell.angle_alpha   90.00
_cell.angle_beta   90.00
_cell.angle_gamma   90.00
#
_symmetry.space_group_name_H-M   'P 1'
#
loop_
_entity.id
_entity.type
_entity.pdbx_description
1 polymer ?
#
loop_
_entity_poly.entity_id
_entity_poly.type
_entity_poly.pdbx_seq_one_letter_code
_entity_poly.pdbx_strand_id
1 'polypeptide(L)'
;GGGGGVMTFEQTLTDVSQDILNRLAPNFDLEVVSRKYPVDYYNSMHTVLVQELGRFNNLLSVIRSTLVNLGKAVKGLALMSNELDAVGRALFDGKIPALWLKKSFPSLKPLGSYVKEVLDRCYFFQKWIDQGEPTVFWLSGFFFTQAFLTGAKQNFARKCHIPIDHIDFDFEIRDDIVVNHMTPSEPLNPQGMFPPDGEGEGEGEGEREREREK
;
A
#
# COMPACT_ATOMS: atom_id res chain seq x y z
N GLY A 1 34.57 -11.74 -29.98
CA GLY A 1 34.72 -10.66 -28.99
C GLY A 1 33.34 -10.29 -28.51
N GLY A 2 33.01 -10.59 -27.25
CA GLY A 2 31.74 -10.20 -26.63
C GLY A 2 32.05 -9.24 -25.49
N GLY A 3 32.02 -7.94 -25.77
CA GLY A 3 32.10 -6.92 -24.74
C GLY A 3 30.79 -6.91 -23.96
N GLY A 4 30.74 -7.64 -22.85
CA GLY A 4 29.71 -7.46 -21.82
C GLY A 4 29.90 -6.07 -21.23
N GLY A 5 29.20 -5.07 -21.79
CA GLY A 5 29.22 -3.71 -21.29
C GLY A 5 28.66 -3.68 -19.89
N VAL A 6 29.52 -3.38 -18.91
CA VAL A 6 29.10 -3.05 -17.55
C VAL A 6 28.13 -1.87 -17.64
N MET A 7 26.89 -2.04 -17.19
CA MET A 7 25.95 -0.92 -17.09
C MET A 7 26.56 0.16 -16.21
N THR A 8 26.58 1.40 -16.68
CA THR A 8 27.12 2.51 -15.90
C THR A 8 26.19 2.80 -14.71
N PHE A 9 26.74 3.41 -13.67
CA PHE A 9 25.98 3.83 -12.49
C PHE A 9 24.77 4.68 -12.90
N GLU A 10 24.98 5.64 -13.79
CA GLU A 10 23.94 6.54 -14.31
C GLU A 10 22.84 5.81 -15.08
N GLN A 11 23.22 4.81 -15.88
CA GLN A 11 22.26 4.01 -16.65
C GLN A 11 21.37 3.21 -15.70
N THR A 12 21.98 2.50 -14.73
CA THR A 12 21.25 1.74 -13.71
C THR A 12 20.30 2.63 -12.90
N LEU A 13 20.75 3.82 -12.48
CA LEU A 13 19.88 4.77 -11.76
C LEU A 13 18.72 5.24 -12.60
N THR A 14 18.95 5.50 -13.89
CA THR A 14 17.90 5.92 -14.81
C THR A 14 16.86 4.82 -14.95
N ASP A 15 17.28 3.58 -15.20
CA ASP A 15 16.39 2.45 -15.44
C ASP A 15 15.56 2.11 -14.19
N VAL A 16 16.20 2.02 -13.02
CA VAL A 16 15.49 1.77 -11.75
C VAL A 16 14.51 2.89 -11.42
N SER A 17 14.92 4.16 -11.61
CA SER A 17 14.04 5.29 -11.33
C SER A 17 12.81 5.30 -12.24
N GLN A 18 12.99 5.02 -13.53
CA GLN A 18 11.89 4.98 -14.48
C GLN A 18 10.95 3.79 -14.22
N ASP A 19 11.49 2.59 -13.92
CA ASP A 19 10.65 1.44 -13.54
C ASP A 19 9.73 1.77 -12.37
N ILE A 20 10.30 2.31 -11.28
CA ILE A 20 9.53 2.66 -10.09
C ILE A 20 8.51 3.75 -10.42
N LEU A 21 8.90 4.80 -11.14
CA LEU A 21 8.01 5.91 -11.50
C LEU A 21 6.81 5.45 -12.36
N ASN A 22 7.04 4.52 -13.29
CA ASN A 22 6.00 3.99 -14.19
C ASN A 22 4.98 3.12 -13.45
N ARG A 23 5.40 2.47 -12.36
CA ARG A 23 4.55 1.61 -11.53
C ARG A 23 3.86 2.36 -10.39
N LEU A 24 4.39 3.52 -10.00
CA LEU A 24 3.93 4.25 -8.83
C LEU A 24 2.52 4.81 -9.02
N ALA A 25 1.58 4.35 -8.19
CA ALA A 25 0.20 4.83 -8.17
C ALA A 25 0.12 6.36 -8.01
N PRO A 26 -0.90 7.01 -8.62
CA PRO A 26 -1.18 8.42 -8.37
C PRO A 26 -1.52 8.64 -6.89
N ASN A 27 -1.41 9.90 -6.44
CA ASN A 27 -1.89 10.26 -5.11
C ASN A 27 -3.42 10.14 -5.06
N PHE A 28 -3.93 9.70 -3.92
CA PHE A 28 -5.36 9.68 -3.64
C PHE A 28 -5.93 11.09 -3.54
N ASP A 29 -7.11 11.31 -4.12
CA ASP A 29 -7.86 12.55 -3.96
C ASP A 29 -8.57 12.55 -2.59
N LEU A 30 -7.91 13.10 -1.58
CA LEU A 30 -8.43 13.13 -0.21
C LEU A 30 -9.71 13.96 -0.09
N GLU A 31 -9.94 14.92 -0.98
CA GLU A 31 -11.16 15.74 -0.95
C GLU A 31 -12.35 14.91 -1.41
N VAL A 32 -12.21 14.21 -2.54
CA VAL A 32 -13.24 13.28 -3.04
C VAL A 32 -13.50 12.15 -2.04
N VAL A 33 -12.43 11.56 -1.48
CA VAL A 33 -12.57 10.47 -0.51
C VAL A 33 -13.25 10.96 0.77
N SER A 34 -12.90 12.15 1.28
CA SER A 34 -13.54 12.71 2.48
C SER A 34 -15.02 13.03 2.28
N ARG A 35 -15.45 13.35 1.05
CA ARG A 35 -16.87 13.51 0.72
C ARG A 35 -17.60 12.16 0.65
N LYS A 36 -16.94 11.11 0.14
CA LYS A 36 -17.50 9.75 0.05
C LYS A 36 -17.56 9.06 1.43
N TYR A 37 -16.55 9.28 2.26
CA TYR A 37 -16.41 8.74 3.61
C TYR A 37 -16.32 9.89 4.62
N PRO A 38 -17.43 10.63 4.85
CA PRO A 38 -17.43 11.76 5.77
C PRO A 38 -17.22 11.28 7.20
N VAL A 39 -16.75 12.19 8.07
CA VAL A 39 -16.65 11.90 9.51
C VAL A 39 -18.03 11.50 10.03
N ASP A 40 -18.12 10.29 10.54
CA ASP A 40 -19.35 9.72 11.09
C ASP A 40 -19.11 9.27 12.52
N TYR A 41 -19.99 9.69 13.42
CA TYR A 41 -19.95 9.24 14.80
C TYR A 41 -20.14 7.72 14.90
N TYR A 42 -20.91 7.08 14.03
CA TYR A 42 -21.12 5.63 14.08
C TYR A 42 -20.08 4.84 13.28
N ASN A 43 -19.30 5.50 12.43
CA ASN A 43 -18.21 4.86 11.70
C ASN A 43 -16.87 5.63 11.79
N SER A 44 -16.09 5.30 12.83
CA SER A 44 -14.73 5.80 13.00
C SER A 44 -13.77 5.38 11.88
N MET A 45 -14.09 4.33 11.11
CA MET A 45 -13.20 3.85 10.03
C MET A 45 -13.08 4.83 8.87
N HIS A 46 -14.07 5.68 8.63
CA HIS A 46 -13.96 6.75 7.64
C HIS A 46 -12.78 7.69 7.94
N THR A 47 -12.61 8.05 9.21
CA THR A 47 -11.50 8.93 9.63
C THR A 47 -10.16 8.19 9.54
N VAL A 48 -10.12 6.92 9.92
CA VAL A 48 -8.91 6.09 9.80
C VAL A 48 -8.46 6.01 8.33
N LEU A 49 -9.40 5.71 7.42
CA LEU A 49 -9.14 5.65 5.98
C LEU A 49 -8.50 6.94 5.46
N VAL A 50 -9.15 8.09 5.66
CA VAL A 50 -8.65 9.38 5.15
C VAL A 50 -7.26 9.72 5.70
N GLN A 51 -7.01 9.45 6.98
CA GLN A 51 -5.70 9.70 7.59
C GLN A 51 -4.61 8.79 7.03
N GLU A 52 -4.91 7.50 6.83
CA GLU A 52 -3.99 6.54 6.23
C GLU A 52 -3.63 6.93 4.80
N LEU A 53 -4.63 7.27 3.97
CA LEU A 53 -4.41 7.75 2.61
C LEU A 53 -3.52 9.01 2.57
N GLY A 54 -3.69 9.92 3.53
CA GLY A 54 -2.80 11.08 3.67
C GLY A 54 -1.34 10.70 3.93
N ARG A 55 -1.08 9.65 4.71
CA ARG A 55 0.28 9.12 4.93
C ARG A 55 0.85 8.48 3.66
N PHE A 56 0.06 7.69 2.93
CA PHE A 56 0.48 7.16 1.63
C PHE A 56 0.77 8.27 0.63
N ASN A 57 -0.06 9.30 0.52
CA ASN A 57 0.19 10.45 -0.36
C ASN A 57 1.52 11.15 -0.04
N ASN A 58 1.84 11.32 1.24
CA ASN A 58 3.12 11.89 1.65
C ASN A 58 4.30 11.02 1.21
N LEU A 59 4.20 9.70 1.39
CA LEU A 59 5.23 8.76 0.95
C LEU A 59 5.38 8.74 -0.58
N LEU A 60 4.27 8.58 -1.32
CA LEU A 60 4.24 8.56 -2.78
C LEU A 60 4.82 9.85 -3.38
N SER A 61 4.49 11.01 -2.79
CA SER A 61 5.01 12.30 -3.23
C SER A 61 6.53 12.42 -3.02
N VAL A 62 7.06 11.92 -1.91
CA VAL A 62 8.50 11.90 -1.66
C VAL A 62 9.21 10.95 -2.62
N ILE A 63 8.70 9.73 -2.82
CA ILE A 63 9.25 8.79 -3.81
C ILE A 63 9.28 9.45 -5.20
N ARG A 64 8.14 9.98 -5.67
CA ARG A 64 8.01 10.57 -7.00
C ARG A 64 8.94 11.75 -7.21
N SER A 65 8.93 12.73 -6.30
CA SER A 65 9.75 13.94 -6.43
C SER A 65 11.24 13.64 -6.39
N THR A 66 11.67 12.70 -5.54
CA THR A 66 13.09 12.32 -5.42
C THR A 66 13.58 11.59 -6.66
N LEU A 67 12.80 10.66 -7.22
CA LEU A 67 13.16 9.97 -8.47
C LEU A 67 13.17 10.91 -9.69
N VAL A 68 12.22 11.83 -9.78
CA VAL A 68 12.19 12.84 -10.86
C VAL A 68 13.42 13.76 -10.78
N ASN A 69 13.76 14.22 -9.57
CA ASN A 69 14.93 15.08 -9.38
C ASN A 69 16.24 14.32 -9.63
N LEU A 70 16.31 13.04 -9.23
CA LEU A 70 17.47 12.19 -9.49
C LEU A 70 17.69 12.03 -11.00
N GLY A 71 16.63 11.74 -11.75
CA GLY A 71 16.70 11.65 -13.21
C GLY A 71 17.14 12.95 -13.90
N LYS A 72 16.75 14.12 -13.36
CA LYS A 72 17.26 15.42 -13.85
C LYS A 72 18.73 15.62 -13.52
N ALA A 73 19.16 15.27 -12.30
CA ALA A 73 20.55 15.43 -11.88
C ALA A 73 21.50 14.54 -12.67
N VAL A 74 21.12 13.28 -12.93
CA VAL A 74 21.90 12.35 -13.77
C VAL A 74 22.09 12.89 -15.20
N LYS A 75 21.10 13.61 -15.75
CA LYS A 75 21.19 14.25 -17.07
C LYS A 75 21.92 15.60 -17.07
N GLY A 76 22.43 16.05 -15.93
CA GLY A 76 23.03 17.38 -15.77
C GLY A 76 22.03 18.54 -15.84
N LEU A 77 20.72 18.25 -15.73
CA LEU A 77 19.64 19.24 -15.77
C LEU A 77 19.26 19.79 -14.38
N ALA A 78 19.84 19.22 -13.31
CA ALA A 78 19.70 19.68 -11.95
C ALA A 78 21.00 19.42 -11.17
N LEU A 79 21.21 20.15 -10.06
CA LEU A 79 22.36 19.92 -9.19
C LEU A 79 22.18 18.63 -8.38
N MET A 80 23.23 17.80 -8.34
CA MET A 80 23.28 16.66 -7.42
C MET A 80 23.55 17.16 -6.00
N SER A 81 22.53 17.11 -5.13
CA SER A 81 22.68 17.41 -3.71
C SER A 81 23.17 16.17 -2.94
N ASN A 82 23.71 16.37 -1.73
CA ASN A 82 24.13 15.25 -0.87
C ASN A 82 22.97 14.28 -0.57
N GLU A 83 21.76 14.79 -0.42
CA GLU A 83 20.57 13.97 -0.21
C GLU A 83 20.23 13.14 -1.45
N LEU A 84 20.34 13.75 -2.64
CA LEU A 84 20.03 13.08 -3.90
C LEU A 84 21.10 12.03 -4.27
N ASP A 85 22.37 12.31 -4.00
CA ASP A 85 23.47 11.35 -4.14
C ASP A 85 23.26 10.13 -3.21
N ALA A 86 22.87 10.37 -1.95
CA ALA A 86 22.55 9.30 -1.01
C ALA A 86 21.35 8.45 -1.47
N VAL A 87 20.33 9.07 -2.06
CA VAL A 87 19.22 8.34 -2.70
C VAL A 87 19.75 7.49 -3.85
N GLY A 88 20.55 8.06 -4.76
CA GLY A 88 21.14 7.34 -5.89
C GLY A 88 21.92 6.11 -5.44
N ARG A 89 22.85 6.26 -4.50
CA ARG A 89 23.63 5.13 -3.96
C ARG A 89 22.75 4.04 -3.34
N ALA A 90 21.72 4.43 -2.58
CA ALA A 90 20.79 3.45 -2.00
C ALA A 90 20.04 2.67 -3.08
N LEU A 91 19.58 3.34 -4.14
CA LEU A 91 18.87 2.69 -5.26
C LEU A 91 19.79 1.74 -6.03
N PHE A 92 21.03 2.16 -6.30
CA PHE A 92 22.05 1.32 -6.95
C PHE A 92 22.34 0.06 -6.13
N ASP A 93 22.41 0.18 -4.81
CA ASP A 93 22.59 -0.93 -3.87
C ASP A 93 21.33 -1.80 -3.66
N GLY A 94 20.19 -1.47 -4.31
CA GLY A 94 18.92 -2.16 -4.09
C GLY A 94 18.32 -1.97 -2.69
N LYS A 95 18.69 -0.89 -2.00
CA LYS A 95 18.20 -0.52 -0.66
C LYS A 95 17.14 0.57 -0.74
N ILE A 96 16.34 0.67 0.32
CA ILE A 96 15.36 1.74 0.47
C ILE A 96 16.10 3.02 0.91
N PRO A 97 15.97 4.15 0.18
CA PRO A 97 16.54 5.41 0.61
C PRO A 97 16.02 5.85 1.98
N ALA A 98 16.93 6.33 2.84
CA ALA A 98 16.58 6.80 4.19
C ALA A 98 15.53 7.93 4.17
N LEU A 99 15.54 8.75 3.11
CA LEU A 99 14.56 9.81 2.88
C LEU A 99 13.13 9.25 2.75
N TRP A 100 12.97 8.10 2.10
CA TRP A 100 11.67 7.43 1.96
C TRP A 100 11.25 6.81 3.29
N LEU A 101 12.17 6.14 3.99
CA LEU A 101 11.90 5.50 5.28
C LEU A 101 11.41 6.50 6.34
N LYS A 102 11.89 7.75 6.33
CA LYS A 102 11.37 8.83 7.21
C LYS A 102 9.87 9.12 7.06
N LYS A 103 9.29 8.74 5.92
CA LYS A 103 7.86 8.93 5.61
C LYS A 103 7.13 7.61 5.43
N SER A 104 7.81 6.49 5.62
CA SER A 104 7.27 5.15 5.35
C SER A 104 6.91 4.41 6.62
N PHE A 105 6.27 3.27 6.44
CA PHE A 105 6.13 2.24 7.44
C PHE A 105 7.47 1.51 7.64
N PRO A 106 7.71 0.89 8.81
CA PRO A 106 8.91 0.09 9.04
C PRO A 106 9.03 -1.04 8.01
N SER A 107 10.16 -1.13 7.33
CA SER A 107 10.46 -2.23 6.40
C SER A 107 11.95 -2.53 6.36
N LEU A 108 12.28 -3.82 6.29
CA LEU A 108 13.65 -4.33 6.11
C LEU A 108 13.80 -5.02 4.74
N LYS A 109 12.82 -4.85 3.85
CA LYS A 109 12.81 -5.51 2.54
C LYS A 109 13.80 -4.85 1.57
N PRO A 110 14.34 -5.61 0.59
CA PRO A 110 15.01 -5.02 -0.55
C PRO A 110 14.09 -4.09 -1.34
N LEU A 111 14.68 -3.14 -2.09
CA LEU A 111 13.97 -2.08 -2.82
C LEU A 111 12.79 -2.59 -3.65
N GLY A 112 13.00 -3.62 -4.48
CA GLY A 112 11.94 -4.14 -5.35
C GLY A 112 10.74 -4.71 -4.57
N SER A 113 11.01 -5.45 -3.49
CA SER A 113 9.97 -5.99 -2.61
C SER A 113 9.27 -4.90 -1.78
N TYR A 114 10.01 -3.87 -1.39
CA TYR A 114 9.46 -2.70 -0.72
C TYR A 114 8.52 -1.91 -1.64
N VAL A 115 8.93 -1.64 -2.89
CA VAL A 115 8.08 -0.95 -3.88
C VAL A 115 6.81 -1.75 -4.13
N LYS A 116 6.91 -3.09 -4.28
CA LYS A 116 5.73 -3.95 -4.38
C LYS A 116 4.81 -3.78 -3.16
N GLU A 117 5.35 -3.81 -1.95
CA GLU A 117 4.56 -3.65 -0.73
C GLU A 117 3.86 -2.29 -0.63
N VAL A 118 4.51 -1.20 -1.05
CA VAL A 118 3.86 0.12 -1.14
C VAL A 118 2.66 0.06 -2.10
N LEU A 119 2.82 -0.57 -3.27
CA LEU A 119 1.75 -0.70 -4.25
C LEU A 119 0.61 -1.59 -3.76
N ASP A 120 0.92 -2.74 -3.15
CA ASP A 120 -0.06 -3.66 -2.59
C ASP A 120 -0.91 -2.95 -1.50
N ARG A 121 -0.29 -2.12 -0.66
CA ARG A 121 -0.99 -1.31 0.34
C ARG A 121 -1.87 -0.25 -0.30
N CYS A 122 -1.35 0.49 -1.28
CA CYS A 122 -2.14 1.46 -2.02
C CYS A 122 -3.36 0.79 -2.68
N TYR A 123 -3.19 -0.39 -3.25
CA TYR A 123 -4.29 -1.16 -3.82
C TYR A 123 -5.33 -1.56 -2.78
N PHE A 124 -4.91 -2.06 -1.62
CA PHE A 124 -5.84 -2.42 -0.54
C PHE A 124 -6.77 -1.24 -0.18
N PHE A 125 -6.19 -0.05 -0.03
CA PHE A 125 -6.99 1.15 0.25
C PHE A 125 -7.79 1.65 -0.96
N GLN A 126 -7.29 1.51 -2.18
CA GLN A 126 -8.05 1.84 -3.39
C GLN A 126 -9.30 0.94 -3.52
N LYS A 127 -9.14 -0.37 -3.28
CA LYS A 127 -10.25 -1.32 -3.25
C LYS A 127 -11.28 -0.94 -2.20
N TRP A 128 -10.85 -0.50 -1.01
CA TRP A 128 -11.75 0.04 -0.01
C TRP A 128 -12.49 1.28 -0.55
N ILE A 129 -11.77 2.25 -1.14
CA ILE A 129 -12.42 3.45 -1.70
C ILE A 129 -13.49 3.06 -2.71
N ASP A 130 -13.22 2.13 -3.62
CA ASP A 130 -14.09 1.79 -4.74
C ASP A 130 -15.27 0.90 -4.33
N GLN A 131 -14.99 -0.15 -3.55
CA GLN A 131 -15.93 -1.24 -3.25
C GLN A 131 -16.58 -1.13 -1.88
N GLY A 132 -16.11 -0.22 -1.02
CA GLY A 132 -16.60 -0.07 0.35
C GLY A 132 -15.69 -0.74 1.39
N GLU A 133 -16.10 -0.64 2.65
CA GLU A 133 -15.32 -1.11 3.80
C GLU A 133 -15.10 -2.63 3.77
N PRO A 134 -13.83 -3.10 3.85
CA PRO A 134 -13.54 -4.53 3.87
C PRO A 134 -14.13 -5.22 5.11
N THR A 135 -14.55 -6.48 4.95
CA THR A 135 -14.90 -7.35 6.09
C THR A 135 -13.67 -8.03 6.70
N VAL A 136 -12.58 -8.13 5.93
CA VAL A 136 -11.28 -8.66 6.36
C VAL A 136 -10.21 -7.60 6.09
N PHE A 137 -9.49 -7.21 7.13
CA PHE A 137 -8.49 -6.15 7.05
C PHE A 137 -7.07 -6.72 7.02
N TRP A 138 -6.24 -6.22 6.10
CA TRP A 138 -4.80 -6.45 6.14
C TRP A 138 -4.16 -5.54 7.20
N LEU A 139 -4.18 -5.98 8.46
CA LEU A 139 -3.78 -5.13 9.60
C LEU A 139 -2.36 -4.57 9.47
N SER A 140 -1.40 -5.39 9.05
CA SER A 140 -0.01 -4.91 8.86
C SER A 140 0.15 -3.97 7.66
N GLY A 141 -0.89 -3.82 6.81
CA GLY A 141 -0.98 -2.89 5.69
C GLY A 141 -1.16 -1.42 6.10
N PHE A 142 -1.59 -1.15 7.33
CA PHE A 142 -1.74 0.20 7.87
C PHE A 142 -0.39 0.79 8.32
N PHE A 143 -0.25 2.10 8.20
CA PHE A 143 0.79 2.87 8.90
C PHE A 143 0.54 2.90 10.40
N PHE A 144 -0.71 3.12 10.82
CA PHE A 144 -1.04 3.27 12.24
C PHE A 144 -2.17 2.33 12.67
N THR A 145 -1.79 1.07 12.93
CA THR A 145 -2.70 -0.01 13.36
C THR A 145 -3.47 0.33 14.64
N GLN A 146 -2.90 1.11 15.55
CA GLN A 146 -3.59 1.51 16.78
C GLN A 146 -4.82 2.38 16.52
N ALA A 147 -4.79 3.25 15.50
CA ALA A 147 -5.97 4.02 15.13
C ALA A 147 -7.09 3.12 14.56
N PHE A 148 -6.72 2.10 13.78
CA PHE A 148 -7.66 1.09 13.32
C PHE A 148 -8.29 0.33 14.49
N LEU A 149 -7.48 -0.24 15.38
CA LEU A 149 -7.98 -1.00 16.54
C LEU A 149 -8.88 -0.13 17.43
N THR A 150 -8.47 1.10 17.70
CA THR A 150 -9.27 2.05 18.49
C THR A 150 -10.60 2.36 17.79
N GLY A 151 -10.58 2.63 16.48
CA GLY A 151 -11.81 2.92 15.74
C GLY A 151 -12.74 1.70 15.66
N ALA A 152 -12.21 0.49 15.51
CA ALA A 152 -13.00 -0.74 15.50
C ALA A 152 -13.67 -0.95 16.87
N LYS A 153 -12.91 -0.74 17.95
CA LYS A 153 -13.42 -0.77 19.33
C LYS A 153 -14.50 0.27 19.56
N GLN A 154 -14.34 1.49 19.04
CA GLN A 154 -15.34 2.56 19.12
C GLN A 154 -16.63 2.20 18.38
N ASN A 155 -16.52 1.68 17.16
CA ASN A 155 -17.68 1.25 16.37
C ASN A 155 -18.47 0.16 17.12
N PHE A 156 -17.77 -0.83 17.69
CA PHE A 156 -18.38 -1.88 18.51
C PHE A 156 -19.04 -1.31 19.78
N ALA A 157 -18.33 -0.47 20.54
CA ALA A 157 -18.82 0.18 21.75
C ALA A 157 -20.14 0.92 21.52
N ARG A 158 -20.19 1.71 20.45
CA ARG A 158 -21.39 2.49 20.07
C ARG A 158 -22.53 1.58 19.65
N LYS A 159 -22.26 0.54 18.86
CA LYS A 159 -23.28 -0.43 18.42
C LYS A 159 -23.90 -1.22 19.58
N CYS A 160 -23.09 -1.58 20.58
CA CYS A 160 -23.54 -2.34 21.74
C CYS A 160 -23.99 -1.48 22.93
N HIS A 161 -23.85 -0.15 22.84
CA HIS A 161 -24.11 0.79 23.94
C HIS A 161 -23.30 0.47 25.21
N ILE A 162 -22.04 0.06 25.05
CA ILE A 162 -21.12 -0.28 26.15
C ILE A 162 -20.00 0.76 26.20
N PRO A 163 -19.58 1.27 27.37
CA PRO A 163 -18.41 2.13 27.48
C PRO A 163 -17.16 1.48 26.87
N ILE A 164 -16.37 2.25 26.12
CA ILE A 164 -15.16 1.73 25.45
C ILE A 164 -14.16 1.10 26.43
N ASP A 165 -14.10 1.58 27.67
CA ASP A 165 -13.20 1.08 28.70
C ASP A 165 -13.55 -0.33 29.20
N HIS A 166 -14.76 -0.82 28.91
CA HIS A 166 -15.21 -2.17 29.27
C HIS A 166 -15.03 -3.19 28.12
N ILE A 167 -14.53 -2.75 26.97
CA ILE A 167 -14.33 -3.61 25.80
C ILE A 167 -12.85 -3.97 25.73
N ASP A 168 -12.52 -5.15 25.25
CA ASP A 168 -11.16 -5.51 24.87
C ASP A 168 -11.19 -6.45 23.65
N PHE A 169 -10.03 -6.68 23.05
CA PHE A 169 -9.88 -7.64 21.97
C PHE A 169 -9.59 -9.03 22.54
N ASP A 170 -10.38 -10.00 22.10
CA ASP A 170 -10.07 -11.42 22.26
C ASP A 170 -9.61 -11.99 20.91
N PHE A 171 -8.81 -13.04 20.92
CA PHE A 171 -8.26 -13.65 19.70
C PHE A 171 -8.22 -15.17 19.76
N GLU A 172 -8.53 -15.78 18.64
CA GLU A 172 -8.40 -17.21 18.41
C GLU A 172 -7.35 -17.44 17.32
N ILE A 173 -6.36 -18.28 17.62
CA ILE A 173 -5.35 -18.69 16.63
C ILE A 173 -5.97 -19.78 15.76
N ARG A 174 -5.98 -19.57 14.45
CA ARG A 174 -6.58 -20.46 13.47
C ARG A 174 -5.54 -20.92 12.46
N ASP A 175 -5.39 -22.23 12.31
CA ASP A 175 -4.45 -22.86 11.37
C ASP A 175 -5.10 -23.22 10.01
N ASP A 176 -6.44 -23.14 9.92
CA ASP A 176 -7.26 -23.52 8.77
C ASP A 176 -7.50 -22.37 7.78
N ILE A 177 -7.18 -21.14 8.15
CA ILE A 177 -7.30 -19.98 7.26
C ILE A 177 -6.09 -19.95 6.33
N VAL A 178 -6.27 -20.45 5.10
CA VAL A 178 -5.41 -20.06 3.98
C VAL A 178 -5.67 -18.58 3.74
N VAL A 179 -4.84 -17.73 4.35
CA VAL A 179 -4.82 -16.32 3.99
C VAL A 179 -4.32 -16.28 2.57
N ASN A 180 -5.23 -16.25 1.59
CA ASN A 180 -4.92 -15.76 0.26
C ASN A 180 -4.34 -14.37 0.52
N HIS A 181 -3.01 -14.28 0.47
CA HIS A 181 -2.33 -13.02 0.66
C HIS A 181 -3.04 -12.05 -0.29
N MET A 182 -3.69 -11.02 0.25
CA MET A 182 -4.11 -9.86 -0.55
C MET A 182 -2.86 -9.09 -0.98
N THR A 183 -1.82 -9.79 -1.42
CA THR A 183 -0.90 -9.29 -2.42
C THR A 183 -1.69 -9.35 -3.72
N PRO A 184 -2.04 -8.21 -4.34
CA PRO A 184 -2.62 -8.22 -5.66
C PRO A 184 -1.66 -8.98 -6.57
N SER A 185 -2.15 -10.03 -7.19
CA SER A 185 -1.39 -10.84 -8.15
C SER A 185 -1.13 -10.06 -9.44
N GLU A 186 -1.81 -8.92 -9.66
CA GLU A 186 -1.70 -8.16 -10.89
C GLU A 186 -1.17 -6.73 -10.68
N PRO A 187 -0.18 -6.30 -11.48
CA PRO A 187 0.32 -4.93 -11.44
C PRO A 187 -0.76 -3.96 -11.93
N LEU A 188 -0.86 -2.79 -11.28
CA LEU A 188 -1.61 -1.66 -11.83
C LEU A 188 -1.10 -1.32 -13.23
N ASN A 189 -2.01 -1.12 -14.18
CA ASN A 189 -1.70 -0.45 -15.45
C ASN A 189 -1.11 0.95 -15.16
N PRO A 190 -0.13 1.47 -15.94
CA PRO A 190 0.33 2.86 -15.89
C PRO A 190 -0.76 3.97 -15.90
N GLN A 191 -2.02 3.68 -16.27
CA GLN A 191 -3.16 4.61 -16.09
C GLN A 191 -3.89 4.53 -14.73
N GLY A 192 -3.52 3.62 -13.84
CA GLY A 192 -4.17 3.46 -12.54
C GLY A 192 -5.57 2.82 -12.59
N MET A 193 -5.99 2.28 -13.74
CA MET A 193 -7.25 1.55 -13.92
C MET A 193 -7.02 0.06 -14.04
N PHE A 194 -7.86 -0.73 -13.36
CA PHE A 194 -7.96 -2.17 -13.58
C PHE A 194 -8.67 -2.45 -14.91
N PRO A 195 -8.30 -3.53 -15.63
CA PRO A 195 -9.18 -4.06 -16.66
C PRO A 195 -10.53 -4.42 -16.04
N PRO A 196 -11.66 -4.21 -16.74
CA PRO A 196 -12.96 -4.68 -16.27
C PRO A 196 -12.88 -6.20 -16.08
N ASP A 197 -13.36 -6.67 -14.93
CA ASP A 197 -13.25 -8.07 -14.48
C ASP A 197 -13.55 -9.05 -15.63
N GLY A 198 -12.49 -9.70 -16.12
CA GLY A 198 -12.58 -10.78 -17.08
C GLY A 198 -12.92 -12.07 -16.35
N GLU A 199 -14.02 -12.68 -16.76
CA GLU A 199 -14.60 -13.93 -16.27
C GLU A 199 -13.51 -14.99 -16.02
N GLY A 200 -13.30 -15.30 -14.73
CA GLY A 200 -12.59 -16.50 -14.33
C GLY A 200 -13.47 -17.72 -14.57
N GLU A 201 -13.40 -18.28 -15.76
CA GLU A 201 -13.79 -19.67 -16.00
C GLU A 201 -12.87 -20.58 -15.18
N GLY A 202 -13.46 -21.36 -14.29
CA GLY A 202 -12.74 -22.28 -13.40
C GLY A 202 -13.72 -23.15 -12.62
N GLU A 203 -14.17 -24.21 -13.29
CA GLU A 203 -14.99 -25.32 -12.78
C GLU A 203 -14.40 -25.93 -11.50
N GLY A 204 -15.27 -26.38 -10.58
CA GLY A 204 -14.82 -27.11 -9.38
C GLY A 204 -15.90 -27.36 -8.34
N GLU A 205 -16.83 -28.26 -8.67
CA GLU A 205 -17.54 -29.20 -7.78
C GLU A 205 -18.18 -28.69 -6.47
N GLY A 206 -19.51 -28.73 -6.46
CA GLY A 206 -20.32 -28.54 -5.26
C GLY A 206 -20.34 -29.79 -4.37
N GLU A 207 -20.15 -29.57 -3.07
CA GLU A 207 -20.67 -30.46 -2.04
C GLU A 207 -21.72 -29.73 -1.21
N ARG A 208 -22.96 -30.23 -1.29
CA ARG A 208 -24.09 -29.83 -0.48
C ARG A 208 -23.91 -30.44 0.91
N GLU A 209 -23.63 -29.61 1.90
CA GLU A 209 -23.66 -30.05 3.30
C GLU A 209 -25.11 -30.14 3.76
N ARG A 210 -25.51 -31.35 4.16
CA ARG A 210 -26.84 -31.66 4.68
C ARG A 210 -26.90 -31.32 6.16
N GLU A 211 -27.89 -30.51 6.53
CA GLU A 211 -28.35 -30.37 7.91
C GLU A 211 -28.71 -31.74 8.50
N ARG A 212 -28.22 -32.01 9.71
CA ARG A 212 -28.80 -33.00 10.63
C ARG A 212 -28.89 -32.39 12.01
N GLU A 213 -30.12 -32.10 12.41
CA GLU A 213 -30.50 -31.87 13.79
C GLU A 213 -30.28 -33.14 14.64
N LYS A 214 -29.89 -32.91 15.89
CA LYS A 214 -30.28 -33.72 17.06
C LYS A 214 -30.50 -32.79 18.24
#